data_AF-A0A316S665-F1
#
_entry.id   AF-A0A316S665-F1
#
_cell.length_a   1.000
_cell.length_b   1.000
_cell.length_c   1.000
_cell.angle_alpha   90.00
_cell.angle_beta   90.00
_cell.angle_gamma   90.00
#
_symmetry.space_group_name_H-M   'P 1'
#
loop_
_entity.id
_entity.type
_entity.pdbx_description
1 polymer ?
#
loop_
_entity_poly.entity_id
_entity_poly.type
_entity_poly.pdbx_seq_one_letter_code
_entity_poly.pdbx_strand_id
1 'polypeptide(L)'
;MLTIDEMKTLLQEALPPKRFKHSLGVYETALKMAEHYGMEKEKIAIASLLHDCGREVPTDQQVAKAEELGLEVDYVERRQPILLHAKLGAYFAEHKYGVTDPEILEAIRLHSTGAPDMTALDMVVYLADLIEPGRDFDGVEKLRKACFDDLEKAMVKSYANTISYLLDNKLLIHPDCIFGYNQLLVKLKK
;
A
#
# COMPACT_ATOMS: atom_id res chain seq x y z
N MET A 1 11.18 -18.32 -2.95
CA MET A 1 11.08 -16.98 -2.33
C MET A 1 12.31 -16.71 -1.49
N LEU A 2 12.83 -15.49 -1.54
CA LEU A 2 13.91 -15.06 -0.64
C LEU A 2 13.45 -15.07 0.84
N THR A 3 14.39 -15.13 1.77
CA THR A 3 14.12 -14.87 3.19
C THR A 3 13.89 -13.38 3.45
N ILE A 4 13.27 -13.02 4.57
CA ILE A 4 13.03 -11.61 4.94
C ILE A 4 14.33 -10.79 4.99
N ASP A 5 15.44 -11.37 5.45
CA ASP A 5 16.71 -10.65 5.55
C ASP A 5 17.37 -10.44 4.18
N GLU A 6 17.25 -11.43 3.27
CA GLU A 6 17.65 -11.27 1.87
C GLU A 6 16.79 -10.22 1.15
N MET A 7 15.47 -10.23 1.39
CA MET A 7 14.55 -9.21 0.88
C MET A 7 14.93 -7.81 1.37
N LYS A 8 15.20 -7.63 2.67
CA LYS A 8 15.64 -6.35 3.23
C LYS A 8 16.94 -5.86 2.60
N THR A 9 17.92 -6.74 2.43
CA THR A 9 19.20 -6.40 1.82
C THR A 9 19.00 -5.89 0.40
N LEU A 10 18.28 -6.64 -0.43
CA LEU A 10 18.02 -6.27 -1.82
C LEU A 10 17.16 -5.00 -1.93
N LEU A 11 16.20 -4.81 -1.03
CA LEU A 11 15.36 -3.61 -0.96
C LEU A 11 16.17 -2.37 -0.54
N GLN A 12 17.12 -2.51 0.38
CA GLN A 12 18.01 -1.43 0.82
C GLN A 12 18.91 -0.93 -0.32
N GLU A 13 19.37 -1.84 -1.17
CA GLU A 13 20.19 -1.50 -2.35
C GLU A 13 19.36 -0.81 -3.45
N ALA A 14 18.10 -1.21 -3.59
CA ALA A 14 17.21 -0.71 -4.65
C ALA A 14 16.58 0.67 -4.33
N LEU A 15 16.38 0.99 -3.04
CA LEU A 15 15.63 2.17 -2.63
C LEU A 15 16.51 3.25 -1.98
N PRO A 16 16.16 4.54 -2.15
CA PRO A 16 16.81 5.61 -1.39
C PRO A 16 16.70 5.37 0.13
N PRO A 17 17.70 5.76 0.96
CA PRO A 17 17.73 5.44 2.39
C PRO A 17 16.46 5.85 3.17
N LYS A 18 15.86 6.99 2.84
CA LYS A 18 14.60 7.44 3.45
C LYS A 18 13.43 6.51 3.14
N ARG A 19 13.37 5.99 1.91
CA ARG A 19 12.31 5.10 1.45
C ARG A 19 12.47 3.70 2.05
N PHE A 20 13.69 3.18 2.12
CA PHE A 20 13.95 1.92 2.83
C PHE A 20 13.59 2.01 4.32
N LYS A 21 13.95 3.11 5.01
CA LYS A 21 13.56 3.34 6.40
C LYS A 21 12.04 3.36 6.56
N HIS A 22 11.33 3.98 5.62
CA HIS A 22 9.88 3.98 5.59
C HIS A 22 9.33 2.55 5.42
N SER A 23 9.83 1.75 4.48
CA SER A 23 9.43 0.34 4.33
C SER A 23 9.63 -0.48 5.61
N LEU A 24 10.72 -0.25 6.37
CA LEU A 24 10.90 -0.87 7.68
C LEU A 24 9.87 -0.38 8.72
N GLY A 25 9.53 0.90 8.72
CA GLY A 25 8.48 1.46 9.57
C GLY A 25 7.10 0.85 9.28
N VAL A 26 6.77 0.68 7.99
CA VAL A 26 5.53 0.03 7.55
C VAL A 26 5.53 -1.44 7.97
N TYR A 27 6.63 -2.16 7.74
CA TYR A 27 6.81 -3.54 8.19
C TYR A 27 6.56 -3.73 9.69
N GLU A 28 7.21 -2.92 10.54
CA GLU A 28 7.04 -3.00 11.99
C GLU A 28 5.63 -2.62 12.44
N THR A 29 5.02 -1.65 11.77
CA THR A 29 3.65 -1.19 12.07
C THR A 29 2.62 -2.26 11.70
N ALA A 30 2.75 -2.85 10.52
CA ALA A 30 1.87 -3.91 10.04
C ALA A 30 1.94 -5.14 10.95
N LEU A 31 3.13 -5.52 11.43
CA LEU A 31 3.28 -6.62 12.39
C LEU A 31 2.61 -6.35 13.75
N LYS A 32 2.62 -5.10 14.22
CA LYS A 32 1.87 -4.71 15.44
C LYS A 32 0.37 -4.77 15.23
N MET A 33 -0.11 -4.33 14.07
CA MET A 33 -1.53 -4.43 13.70
C MET A 33 -1.95 -5.90 13.58
N ALA A 34 -1.13 -6.74 12.94
CA ALA A 34 -1.36 -8.17 12.82
C ALA A 34 -1.53 -8.84 14.19
N GLU A 35 -0.64 -8.52 15.13
CA GLU A 35 -0.70 -9.04 16.49
C GLU A 35 -1.97 -8.58 17.21
N HIS A 36 -2.31 -7.30 17.10
CA HIS A 36 -3.51 -6.73 17.70
C HIS A 36 -4.80 -7.41 17.20
N TYR A 37 -4.89 -7.69 15.89
CA TYR A 37 -6.05 -8.33 15.28
C TYR A 37 -5.99 -9.86 15.23
N GLY A 38 -4.95 -10.49 15.79
CA GLY A 38 -4.79 -11.95 15.79
C GLY A 38 -4.57 -12.56 14.41
N MET A 39 -3.94 -11.82 13.49
CA MET A 39 -3.68 -12.24 12.11
C MET A 39 -2.35 -12.99 11.99
N GLU A 40 -2.28 -13.87 10.98
CA GLU A 40 -1.05 -14.54 10.57
C GLU A 40 -0.02 -13.49 10.09
N LYS A 41 1.23 -13.58 10.58
CA LYS A 41 2.25 -12.54 10.42
C LYS A 41 3.12 -12.71 9.19
N GLU A 42 3.28 -13.92 8.65
CA GLU A 42 4.16 -14.23 7.53
C GLU A 42 3.76 -13.46 6.26
N LYS A 43 2.49 -13.53 5.86
CA LYS A 43 2.02 -12.78 4.67
C LYS A 43 2.12 -11.27 4.86
N ILE A 44 1.73 -10.79 6.04
CA ILE A 44 1.77 -9.37 6.40
C ILE A 44 3.20 -8.84 6.37
N ALA A 45 4.15 -9.59 6.94
CA ALA A 45 5.57 -9.27 6.95
C ALA A 45 6.09 -9.02 5.53
N ILE A 46 5.83 -9.94 4.62
CA ILE A 46 6.35 -9.87 3.24
C ILE A 46 5.67 -8.74 2.47
N ALA A 47 4.33 -8.66 2.51
CA ALA A 47 3.57 -7.65 1.78
C ALA A 47 3.93 -6.22 2.24
N SER A 48 3.99 -5.99 3.56
CA SER A 48 4.34 -4.68 4.12
C SER A 48 5.79 -4.28 3.89
N LEU A 49 6.74 -5.23 3.90
CA LEU A 49 8.14 -4.94 3.59
C LEU A 49 8.31 -4.51 2.12
N LEU A 50 7.65 -5.22 1.20
CA LEU A 50 7.85 -5.05 -0.24
C LEU A 50 6.85 -4.08 -0.90
N HIS A 51 5.89 -3.52 -0.17
CA HIS A 51 4.83 -2.67 -0.76
C HIS A 51 5.38 -1.56 -1.68
N ASP A 52 6.51 -0.96 -1.29
CA ASP A 52 7.15 0.16 -1.97
C ASP A 52 8.33 -0.26 -2.87
N CYS A 53 8.56 -1.56 -3.14
CA CYS A 53 9.73 -2.01 -3.91
C CYS A 53 9.69 -1.51 -5.38
N GLY A 54 8.51 -1.22 -5.93
CA GLY A 54 8.34 -0.55 -7.22
C GLY A 54 8.86 0.89 -7.26
N ARG A 55 9.19 1.50 -6.10
CA ARG A 55 9.83 2.83 -6.02
C ARG A 55 11.28 2.84 -6.46
N GLU A 56 11.86 1.70 -6.83
CA GLU A 56 13.15 1.65 -7.51
C GLU A 56 13.07 2.27 -8.92
N VAL A 57 11.88 2.29 -9.53
CA VAL A 57 11.65 2.95 -10.82
C VAL A 57 11.30 4.42 -10.59
N PRO A 58 12.09 5.37 -11.15
CA PRO A 58 11.78 6.80 -11.08
C PRO A 58 10.39 7.13 -11.64
N THR A 59 9.67 8.05 -11.01
CA THR A 59 8.26 8.36 -11.32
C THR A 59 8.03 8.73 -12.78
N ASP A 60 8.95 9.47 -13.39
CA ASP A 60 8.93 9.86 -14.80
C ASP A 60 9.11 8.69 -15.78
N GLN A 61 9.57 7.54 -15.30
CA GLN A 61 9.77 6.31 -16.07
C GLN A 61 8.72 5.24 -15.80
N GLN A 62 7.88 5.39 -14.78
CA GLN A 62 6.96 4.32 -14.34
C GLN A 62 5.94 3.92 -15.42
N VAL A 63 5.41 4.88 -16.19
CA VAL A 63 4.47 4.57 -17.30
C VAL A 63 5.15 3.72 -18.36
N ALA A 64 6.31 4.16 -18.86
CA ALA A 64 7.03 3.44 -19.89
C ALA A 64 7.45 2.04 -19.41
N LYS A 65 7.88 1.93 -18.14
CA LYS A 65 8.25 0.64 -17.57
C LYS A 65 7.06 -0.30 -17.39
N ALA A 66 5.92 0.22 -16.93
CA ALA A 66 4.71 -0.58 -16.81
C ALA A 66 4.26 -1.13 -18.17
N GLU A 67 4.26 -0.29 -19.21
CA GLU A 67 3.92 -0.70 -20.59
C GLU A 67 4.92 -1.71 -21.16
N GLU A 68 6.23 -1.52 -20.94
CA GLU A 68 7.28 -2.46 -21.32
C GLU A 68 7.06 -3.85 -20.72
N LEU A 69 6.61 -3.90 -19.47
CA LEU A 69 6.33 -5.13 -18.72
C LEU A 69 4.92 -5.70 -19.00
N GLY A 70 4.13 -5.07 -19.88
CA GLY A 70 2.78 -5.51 -20.22
C GLY A 70 1.74 -5.27 -19.12
N LEU A 71 2.02 -4.37 -18.16
CA LEU A 71 1.08 -3.98 -17.13
C LEU A 71 0.07 -2.96 -17.68
N GLU A 72 -1.20 -3.12 -17.31
CA GLU A 72 -2.24 -2.15 -17.69
C GLU A 72 -2.03 -0.81 -16.98
N VAL A 73 -2.08 0.28 -17.76
CA VAL A 73 -1.95 1.66 -17.27
C VAL A 73 -3.20 2.44 -17.66
N ASP A 74 -4.02 2.80 -16.68
CA ASP A 74 -5.23 3.59 -16.92
C ASP A 74 -4.92 5.11 -17.06
N TYR A 75 -5.97 5.90 -17.32
CA TYR A 75 -5.81 7.34 -17.57
C TYR A 75 -5.43 8.14 -16.32
N VAL A 76 -5.84 7.70 -15.12
CA VAL A 76 -5.46 8.33 -13.84
C VAL A 76 -4.01 8.03 -13.58
N GLU A 77 -3.59 6.77 -13.68
CA GLU A 77 -2.20 6.34 -13.52
C GLU A 77 -1.27 7.02 -14.52
N ARG A 78 -1.68 7.14 -15.79
CA ARG A 78 -0.90 7.85 -16.80
C ARG A 78 -0.69 9.33 -16.47
N ARG A 79 -1.65 9.96 -15.79
CA ARG A 79 -1.57 11.37 -15.37
C ARG A 79 -0.97 11.56 -13.99
N GLN A 80 -0.97 10.53 -13.16
CA GLN A 80 -0.30 10.47 -11.86
C GLN A 80 0.58 9.22 -11.80
N PRO A 81 1.71 9.20 -12.54
CA PRO A 81 2.56 8.00 -12.69
C PRO A 81 2.99 7.39 -11.38
N ILE A 82 3.11 8.19 -10.32
CA ILE A 82 3.48 7.72 -8.99
C ILE A 82 2.61 6.58 -8.49
N LEU A 83 1.35 6.43 -8.91
CA LEU A 83 0.49 5.32 -8.49
C LEU A 83 0.99 3.96 -8.98
N LEU A 84 1.72 3.92 -10.10
CA LEU A 84 2.17 2.69 -10.74
C LEU A 84 3.22 1.92 -9.92
N HIS A 85 3.86 2.55 -8.94
CA HIS A 85 4.80 1.83 -8.06
C HIS A 85 4.14 0.65 -7.33
N ALA A 86 2.84 0.67 -7.07
CA ALA A 86 2.15 -0.45 -6.46
C ALA A 86 2.06 -1.65 -7.43
N LYS A 87 1.67 -1.41 -8.69
CA LYS A 87 1.64 -2.45 -9.75
C LYS A 87 3.05 -2.96 -10.09
N LEU A 88 4.02 -2.05 -10.25
CA LEU A 88 5.42 -2.40 -10.45
C LEU A 88 6.00 -3.15 -9.24
N GLY A 89 5.59 -2.77 -8.02
CA GLY A 89 5.99 -3.42 -6.78
C GLY A 89 5.51 -4.87 -6.72
N ALA A 90 4.24 -5.13 -7.09
CA ALA A 90 3.74 -6.49 -7.19
C ALA A 90 4.52 -7.30 -8.24
N TYR A 91 4.76 -6.72 -9.42
CA TYR A 91 5.57 -7.36 -10.46
C TYR A 91 7.00 -7.71 -9.97
N PHE A 92 7.70 -6.78 -9.31
CA PHE A 92 9.04 -7.05 -8.79
C PHE A 92 9.03 -8.00 -7.60
N ALA A 93 8.05 -7.92 -6.70
CA ALA A 93 7.89 -8.89 -5.62
C ALA A 93 7.84 -10.32 -6.17
N GLU A 94 7.11 -10.53 -7.26
CA GLU A 94 7.06 -11.82 -7.96
C GLU A 94 8.39 -12.18 -8.63
N HIS A 95 8.89 -11.34 -9.53
CA HIS A 95 9.97 -11.70 -10.45
C HIS A 95 11.38 -11.52 -9.88
N LYS A 96 11.56 -10.62 -8.90
CA LYS A 96 12.86 -10.28 -8.30
C LYS A 96 13.01 -10.85 -6.89
N TYR A 97 11.94 -10.84 -6.09
CA TYR A 97 11.97 -11.36 -4.70
C TYR A 97 11.42 -12.80 -4.58
N GLY A 98 10.81 -13.33 -5.65
CA GLY A 98 10.34 -14.71 -5.73
C GLY A 98 9.09 -14.99 -4.89
N VAL A 99 8.25 -13.97 -4.66
CA VAL A 99 6.95 -14.09 -3.99
C VAL A 99 5.95 -14.72 -4.95
N THR A 100 5.29 -15.80 -4.54
CA THR A 100 4.31 -16.51 -5.39
C THR A 100 2.90 -16.55 -4.79
N ASP A 101 2.72 -16.05 -3.56
CA ASP A 101 1.40 -16.03 -2.92
C ASP A 101 0.58 -14.85 -3.48
N PRO A 102 -0.58 -15.13 -4.11
CA PRO A 102 -1.38 -14.09 -4.75
C PRO A 102 -1.97 -13.08 -3.77
N GLU A 103 -2.21 -13.46 -2.50
CA GLU A 103 -2.70 -12.51 -1.49
C GLU A 103 -1.63 -11.47 -1.11
N ILE A 104 -0.36 -11.89 -1.07
CA ILE A 104 0.77 -10.97 -0.82
C ILE A 104 0.92 -9.99 -1.99
N LEU A 105 0.89 -10.51 -3.22
CA LEU A 105 1.03 -9.69 -4.42
C LEU A 105 -0.12 -8.70 -4.57
N GLU A 106 -1.35 -9.12 -4.24
CA GLU A 106 -2.53 -8.27 -4.28
C GLU A 106 -2.46 -7.16 -3.22
N ALA A 107 -2.04 -7.47 -1.99
CA ALA A 107 -1.86 -6.47 -0.94
C ALA A 107 -0.84 -5.39 -1.34
N ILE A 108 0.26 -5.79 -2.01
CA ILE A 108 1.24 -4.86 -2.58
C ILE A 108 0.60 -4.03 -3.70
N ARG A 109 -0.17 -4.66 -4.61
CA ARG A 109 -0.80 -3.97 -5.74
C ARG A 109 -1.82 -2.91 -5.28
N LEU A 110 -2.54 -3.18 -4.20
CA LEU A 110 -3.65 -2.35 -3.72
C LEU A 110 -3.24 -1.25 -2.74
N HIS A 111 -2.03 -1.27 -2.18
CA HIS A 111 -1.68 -0.41 -1.05
C HIS A 111 -1.78 1.11 -1.32
N SER A 112 -1.69 1.54 -2.58
CA SER A 112 -1.71 2.96 -2.95
C SER A 112 -3.12 3.53 -3.14
N THR A 113 -3.97 2.82 -3.89
CA THR A 113 -5.31 3.31 -4.26
C THR A 113 -6.40 2.70 -3.38
N GLY A 114 -6.11 1.56 -2.77
CA GLY A 114 -7.13 0.65 -2.27
C GLY A 114 -7.96 0.07 -3.41
N ALA A 115 -9.04 -0.63 -3.05
CA ALA A 115 -10.03 -1.22 -3.95
C ALA A 115 -11.29 -1.63 -3.17
N PRO A 116 -12.41 -1.95 -3.86
CA PRO A 116 -13.46 -2.76 -3.27
C PRO A 116 -12.93 -4.17 -2.95
N ASP A 117 -13.58 -4.84 -2.00
CA ASP A 117 -13.34 -6.22 -1.57
C ASP A 117 -11.95 -6.50 -0.98
N MET A 118 -11.26 -5.46 -0.49
CA MET A 118 -9.98 -5.61 0.22
C MET A 118 -10.10 -6.56 1.41
N THR A 119 -9.18 -7.51 1.48
CA THR A 119 -9.01 -8.41 2.60
C THR A 119 -8.42 -7.67 3.82
N ALA A 120 -8.42 -8.33 4.98
CA ALA A 120 -7.76 -7.79 6.16
C ALA A 120 -6.26 -7.57 5.93
N LEU A 121 -5.59 -8.44 5.15
CA LEU A 121 -4.17 -8.28 4.79
C LEU A 121 -3.97 -6.99 4.00
N ASP A 122 -4.78 -6.77 2.96
CA ASP A 122 -4.69 -5.58 2.11
C ASP A 122 -4.91 -4.30 2.93
N MET A 123 -5.93 -4.30 3.79
CA MET A 123 -6.24 -3.16 4.67
C MET A 123 -5.12 -2.88 5.66
N VAL A 124 -4.48 -3.91 6.24
CA VAL A 124 -3.34 -3.73 7.14
C VAL A 124 -2.15 -3.11 6.42
N VAL A 125 -1.81 -3.58 5.21
CA VAL A 125 -0.69 -3.02 4.44
C VAL A 125 -0.97 -1.56 4.05
N TYR A 126 -2.18 -1.27 3.54
CA TYR A 126 -2.62 0.08 3.20
C TYR A 126 -2.54 1.04 4.40
N LEU A 127 -3.09 0.64 5.55
CA LEU A 127 -3.12 1.50 6.74
C LEU A 127 -1.74 1.64 7.38
N ALA A 128 -0.94 0.58 7.42
CA ALA A 128 0.42 0.63 7.94
C ALA A 128 1.29 1.65 7.19
N ASP A 129 1.15 1.73 5.85
CA ASP A 129 1.82 2.75 5.03
C ASP A 129 1.47 4.18 5.48
N LEU A 130 0.20 4.43 5.80
CA LEU A 130 -0.27 5.73 6.23
C LEU A 130 0.06 6.09 7.68
N ILE A 131 0.23 5.11 8.57
CA ILE A 131 0.34 5.38 10.02
C ILE A 131 1.71 5.09 10.61
N GLU A 132 2.67 4.57 9.83
CA GLU A 132 4.01 4.27 10.33
C GLU A 132 4.64 5.48 11.03
N PRO A 133 5.50 5.29 12.05
CA PRO A 133 5.92 6.35 12.97
C PRO A 133 6.58 7.57 12.31
N GLY A 134 7.16 7.43 11.12
CA GLY A 134 7.77 8.50 10.34
C GLY A 134 6.77 9.40 9.60
N ARG A 135 5.48 9.02 9.53
CA ARG A 135 4.43 9.83 8.91
C ARG A 135 4.02 10.99 9.80
N ASP A 136 3.92 12.17 9.19
CA ASP A 136 3.51 13.42 9.84
C ASP A 136 2.60 14.20 8.89
N PHE A 137 1.29 14.18 9.18
CA PHE A 137 0.27 14.93 8.46
C PHE A 137 -0.94 15.19 9.36
N ASP A 138 -1.77 16.16 9.00
CA ASP A 138 -2.93 16.52 9.82
C ASP A 138 -3.89 15.33 10.00
N GLY A 139 -4.22 15.04 11.26
CA GLY A 139 -5.08 13.92 11.62
C GLY A 139 -4.41 12.54 11.71
N VAL A 140 -3.09 12.41 11.50
CA VAL A 140 -2.38 11.12 11.58
C VAL A 140 -2.55 10.42 12.93
N GLU A 141 -2.51 11.15 14.06
CA GLU A 141 -2.72 10.58 15.40
C GLU A 141 -4.13 10.01 15.58
N LYS A 142 -5.13 10.71 15.03
CA LYS A 142 -6.51 10.22 15.07
C LYS A 142 -6.68 9.00 14.15
N LEU A 143 -5.90 8.88 13.09
CA LEU A 143 -5.90 7.71 12.22
C LEU A 143 -5.21 6.53 12.89
N ARG A 144 -4.02 6.74 13.48
CA ARG A 144 -3.29 5.76 14.31
C ARG A 144 -4.21 5.11 15.33
N LYS A 145 -4.94 5.90 16.12
CA LYS A 145 -5.91 5.36 17.08
C LYS A 145 -7.00 4.51 16.42
N ALA A 146 -7.61 5.01 15.34
CA ALA A 146 -8.68 4.30 14.64
C ALA A 146 -8.22 2.93 14.12
N CYS A 147 -6.98 2.83 13.63
CA CYS A 147 -6.38 1.59 13.12
C CYS A 147 -6.20 0.48 14.16
N PHE A 148 -6.33 0.79 15.47
CA PHE A 148 -6.32 -0.20 16.55
C PHE A 148 -7.68 -0.28 17.28
N ASP A 149 -8.68 0.46 16.82
CA ASP A 149 -10.05 0.37 17.33
C ASP A 149 -10.90 -0.54 16.40
N ASP A 150 -10.86 -0.30 15.09
CA ASP A 150 -11.66 -1.01 14.09
C ASP A 150 -11.06 -0.80 12.69
N LEU A 151 -10.60 -1.89 12.06
CA LEU A 151 -9.86 -1.86 10.81
C LEU A 151 -10.67 -1.27 9.65
N GLU A 152 -11.95 -1.63 9.54
CA GLU A 152 -12.82 -1.16 8.44
C GLU A 152 -13.20 0.31 8.63
N LYS A 153 -13.49 0.73 9.86
CA LYS A 153 -13.72 2.16 10.15
C LYS A 153 -12.47 3.00 9.93
N ALA A 154 -11.29 2.46 10.22
CA ALA A 154 -10.02 3.12 9.92
C ALA A 154 -9.81 3.29 8.41
N MET A 155 -10.13 2.28 7.60
CA MET A 155 -10.10 2.38 6.13
C MET A 155 -11.08 3.42 5.60
N VAL A 156 -12.34 3.45 6.08
CA VAL A 156 -13.31 4.49 5.67
C VAL A 156 -12.76 5.89 5.95
N LYS A 157 -12.12 6.06 7.11
CA LYS A 157 -11.51 7.33 7.50
C LYS A 157 -10.30 7.67 6.62
N SER A 158 -9.41 6.72 6.31
CA SER A 158 -8.27 7.00 5.44
C SER A 158 -8.72 7.34 4.04
N TYR A 159 -9.69 6.61 3.47
CA TYR A 159 -10.28 6.94 2.18
C TYR A 159 -10.89 8.35 2.18
N ALA A 160 -11.69 8.70 3.19
CA ALA A 160 -12.29 10.03 3.29
C ALA A 160 -11.23 11.14 3.34
N ASN A 161 -10.15 10.94 4.11
CA ASN A 161 -9.04 11.89 4.19
C ASN A 161 -8.33 12.02 2.84
N THR A 162 -7.99 10.91 2.19
CA THR A 162 -7.33 10.89 0.87
C THR A 162 -8.18 11.56 -0.19
N ILE A 163 -9.47 11.22 -0.28
CA ILE A 163 -10.42 11.83 -1.23
C ILE A 163 -10.51 13.33 -1.01
N SER A 164 -10.66 13.77 0.24
CA SER A 164 -10.75 15.21 0.57
C SER A 164 -9.47 15.95 0.16
N TYR A 165 -8.31 15.40 0.50
CA TYR A 165 -7.01 15.96 0.08
C TYR A 165 -6.90 16.08 -1.44
N LEU A 166 -7.27 15.05 -2.19
CA LEU A 166 -7.20 15.07 -3.65
C LEU A 166 -8.15 16.12 -4.25
N LEU A 167 -9.37 16.25 -3.72
CA LEU A 167 -10.33 17.28 -4.13
C LEU A 167 -9.80 18.70 -3.86
N ASP A 168 -9.29 18.96 -2.65
CA ASP A 168 -8.78 20.27 -2.25
C ASP A 168 -7.60 20.71 -3.13
N ASN A 169 -6.79 19.75 -3.59
CA ASN A 169 -5.63 20.01 -4.44
C ASN A 169 -5.93 19.87 -5.95
N LYS A 170 -7.19 19.63 -6.35
CA LYS A 170 -7.62 19.42 -7.75
C LYS A 170 -6.82 18.32 -8.47
N LEU A 171 -6.49 17.26 -7.73
CA LEU A 171 -5.83 16.06 -8.25
C LEU A 171 -6.89 15.02 -8.69
N LEU A 172 -6.50 14.07 -9.54
CA LEU A 172 -7.42 12.99 -9.92
C LEU A 172 -7.58 12.03 -8.76
N ILE A 173 -8.78 11.43 -8.67
CA ILE A 173 -9.08 10.39 -7.70
C ILE A 173 -9.22 9.09 -8.48
N HIS A 174 -8.40 8.11 -8.15
CA HIS A 174 -8.50 6.79 -8.78
C HIS A 174 -9.87 6.16 -8.45
N PRO A 175 -10.62 5.61 -9.42
CA PRO A 175 -11.94 5.03 -9.20
C PRO A 175 -11.99 4.01 -8.05
N ASP A 176 -10.95 3.18 -7.93
CA ASP A 176 -10.86 2.16 -6.86
C ASP A 176 -10.95 2.75 -5.45
N CYS A 177 -10.43 3.96 -5.23
CA CYS A 177 -10.52 4.66 -3.96
C CYS A 177 -11.99 4.99 -3.61
N ILE A 178 -12.76 5.45 -4.61
CA ILE A 178 -14.19 5.73 -4.46
C ILE A 178 -14.99 4.45 -4.26
N PHE A 179 -14.68 3.39 -5.02
CA PHE A 179 -15.38 2.11 -4.93
C PHE A 179 -15.12 1.42 -3.59
N GLY A 180 -13.88 1.41 -3.11
CA GLY A 180 -13.52 0.89 -1.78
C GLY A 180 -14.21 1.65 -0.65
N TYR A 181 -14.22 2.98 -0.71
CA TYR A 181 -14.95 3.82 0.25
C TYR A 181 -16.45 3.50 0.31
N ASN A 182 -17.11 3.48 -0.85
CA ASN A 182 -18.55 3.25 -0.94
C ASN A 182 -18.92 1.86 -0.44
N GLN A 183 -18.12 0.84 -0.78
CA GLN A 183 -18.39 -0.53 -0.36
C GLN A 183 -18.33 -0.69 1.17
N LEU A 184 -17.28 -0.16 1.81
CA LEU A 184 -17.15 -0.23 3.26
C LEU A 184 -18.29 0.50 3.97
N LEU A 185 -18.73 1.66 3.46
CA LEU A 185 -19.90 2.34 4.01
C LEU A 185 -21.20 1.54 3.88
N VAL A 186 -21.40 0.84 2.76
CA VAL A 186 -22.57 -0.05 2.60
C VAL A 186 -22.50 -1.20 3.60
N LYS A 187 -21.32 -1.76 3.83
CA LYS A 187 -21.10 -2.85 4.80
C LYS A 187 -21.38 -2.41 6.24
N LEU A 188 -20.92 -1.22 6.64
CA LEU A 188 -21.05 -0.70 8.01
C LEU A 188 -22.44 -0.13 8.36
N LYS A 189 -23.29 0.15 7.36
CA LYS A 189 -24.67 0.65 7.56
C LYS A 189 -25.71 -0.45 7.79
N LYS A 190 -25.28 -1.71 7.87
CA LYS A 190 -26.13 -2.85 8.24
C LYS A 190 -26.24 -2.95 9.76
#